data_AF-A0A1G1LSK4-F1
#
_entry.id   AF-A0A1G1LSK4-F1
#
_cell.length_a   1.000
_cell.length_b   1.000
_cell.length_c   1.000
_cell.angle_alpha   90.00
_cell.angle_beta   90.00
_cell.angle_gamma   90.00
#
_symmetry.space_group_name_H-M   'P 1'
#
loop_
_entity.id
_entity.type
_entity.pdbx_description
1 polymer ?
#
loop_
_entity_poly.entity_id
_entity_poly.type
_entity_poly.pdbx_seq_one_letter_code
_entity_poly.pdbx_strand_id
1 'polypeptide(L)'
;MNLNLENKRQVLIIAVAVLLGLTAALLTGNHIESSIKQQTADLAKEFKKNDAIYREEVENLKKEIQLLASRQMAVAQQQATGPAGAPSAEIPKSSLALRTPPGKRALTVLIDALSAVGGLINPGDYVDIMAHLKIPSPANLKLPEEKVTAVLFQNIQVLAVGTNLQATGGYEQQQQARSLNITLAVEPEEAGLLTFAQNNGTLQLVLRAPQETEIRMLQTASWEALSDYVLDKHGMELTIPRSRTMIQPVGTGIAPAKGDEEVKPYIQIFRSGKEL
;
A
#
# COMPACT_ATOMS: atom_id res chain seq x y z
N MET A 1 -34.91 -30.10 64.34
CA MET A 1 -35.46 -29.08 63.43
C MET A 1 -36.19 -29.81 62.30
N ASN A 2 -37.50 -30.01 62.43
CA ASN A 2 -38.29 -30.76 61.44
C ASN A 2 -38.61 -29.85 60.26
N LEU A 3 -37.97 -30.07 59.10
CA LEU A 3 -38.31 -29.37 57.88
C LEU A 3 -39.75 -29.72 57.45
N ASN A 4 -40.52 -28.70 57.08
CA ASN A 4 -41.85 -28.83 56.51
C ASN A 4 -41.81 -29.69 55.22
N LEU A 5 -42.86 -30.48 55.00
CA LEU A 5 -42.91 -31.51 53.95
C LEU A 5 -42.72 -30.92 52.54
N GLU A 6 -43.12 -29.67 52.35
CA GLU A 6 -42.99 -28.93 51.10
C GLU A 6 -41.53 -28.54 50.79
N ASN A 7 -40.78 -28.09 51.80
CA ASN A 7 -39.33 -27.83 51.65
C ASN A 7 -38.54 -29.11 51.40
N LYS A 8 -38.96 -30.25 51.97
CA LYS A 8 -38.32 -31.54 51.69
C LYS A 8 -38.48 -31.95 50.22
N ARG A 9 -39.64 -31.70 49.60
CA ARG A 9 -39.87 -31.97 48.18
C ARG A 9 -39.03 -31.07 47.29
N GLN A 10 -38.94 -29.77 47.60
CA GLN A 10 -38.11 -28.84 46.83
C GLN A 10 -36.62 -29.19 46.90
N VAL A 11 -36.10 -29.52 48.09
CA VAL A 11 -34.70 -29.96 48.24
C VAL A 11 -34.42 -31.24 47.46
N LEU A 12 -35.38 -32.18 47.41
CA LEU A 12 -35.22 -33.43 46.66
C LEU A 12 -35.20 -33.20 45.15
N ILE A 13 -36.06 -32.30 44.63
CA ILE A 13 -36.05 -31.91 43.20
C ILE A 13 -34.74 -31.24 42.82
N ILE A 14 -34.23 -30.31 43.65
CA ILE A 14 -32.94 -29.66 43.41
C ILE A 14 -31.80 -30.68 43.42
N ALA A 15 -31.80 -31.61 44.38
CA ALA A 15 -30.79 -32.66 44.44
C ALA A 15 -30.78 -33.54 43.17
N VAL A 16 -31.96 -33.92 42.66
CA VAL A 16 -32.08 -34.69 41.41
C VAL A 16 -31.60 -33.88 40.20
N ALA A 17 -31.97 -32.60 40.11
CA ALA A 17 -31.55 -31.73 39.01
C ALA A 17 -30.02 -31.54 38.98
N VAL A 18 -29.39 -31.34 40.14
CA VAL A 18 -27.92 -31.24 40.26
C VAL A 18 -27.24 -32.54 39.86
N LEU A 19 -27.79 -33.69 40.27
CA LEU A 19 -27.24 -35.00 39.97
C LEU A 19 -27.34 -35.31 38.47
N LEU A 20 -28.48 -35.01 37.84
CA LEU A 20 -28.67 -35.12 36.39
C LEU A 20 -27.73 -34.18 35.62
N GLY A 21 -27.58 -32.92 36.06
CA GLY A 21 -26.65 -31.96 35.46
C GLY A 21 -25.19 -32.43 35.50
N LEU A 22 -24.76 -33.00 36.63
CA LEU A 22 -23.42 -33.60 36.78
C LEU A 22 -23.21 -34.79 35.84
N THR A 23 -24.20 -35.69 35.72
CA THR A 23 -24.10 -36.84 34.81
C THR A 23 -24.04 -36.41 33.34
N ALA A 24 -24.82 -35.40 32.95
CA ALA A 24 -24.77 -34.84 31.61
C ALA A 24 -23.40 -34.21 31.32
N ALA A 25 -22.85 -33.42 32.24
CA ALA A 25 -21.53 -32.79 32.09
C ALA A 25 -20.41 -33.83 31.91
N LEU A 26 -20.43 -34.92 32.68
CA LEU A 26 -19.45 -36.00 32.56
C LEU A 26 -19.55 -36.74 31.22
N LEU A 27 -20.77 -37.01 30.75
CA LEU A 27 -20.99 -37.66 29.45
C LEU A 27 -20.53 -36.78 28.28
N THR A 28 -20.84 -35.48 28.34
CA THR A 28 -20.39 -34.51 27.33
C THR A 28 -18.87 -34.37 27.32
N GLY A 29 -18.22 -34.34 28.49
CA GLY A 29 -16.76 -34.32 28.61
C GLY A 29 -16.09 -35.53 27.95
N ASN A 30 -16.58 -36.73 28.23
CA ASN A 30 -16.06 -37.97 27.63
C ASN A 30 -16.25 -37.99 26.10
N HIS A 31 -17.39 -37.49 25.60
CA HIS A 31 -17.65 -37.45 24.16
C HIS A 31 -16.71 -36.48 23.43
N ILE A 32 -16.54 -35.26 23.97
CA ILE A 32 -15.65 -34.24 23.40
C ILE A 32 -14.20 -34.73 23.36
N GLU A 33 -13.72 -35.37 24.43
CA GLU A 33 -12.35 -35.88 24.48
C GLU A 33 -12.11 -36.98 23.43
N SER A 34 -13.10 -37.85 23.20
CA SER A 34 -13.02 -38.89 22.18
C SER A 34 -13.00 -38.33 20.75
N SER A 35 -13.80 -37.28 20.47
CA SER A 35 -13.83 -36.60 19.17
C SER A 35 -12.54 -35.84 18.89
N ILE A 36 -11.97 -35.17 19.90
CA ILE A 36 -10.70 -34.44 19.76
C ILE A 36 -9.54 -35.42 19.48
N LYS A 37 -9.50 -36.57 20.15
CA LYS A 37 -8.48 -37.61 19.90
C LYS A 37 -8.56 -38.19 18.50
N GLN A 38 -9.76 -38.41 17.96
CA GLN A 38 -9.94 -38.87 16.59
C GLN A 38 -9.50 -37.82 15.57
N GLN A 39 -9.95 -36.57 15.72
CA GLN A 39 -9.58 -35.47 14.82
C GLN A 39 -8.07 -35.22 14.80
N THR A 40 -7.41 -35.25 15.96
CA THR A 40 -5.94 -35.09 16.04
C THR A 40 -5.19 -36.27 15.42
N ALA A 41 -5.70 -37.49 15.56
CA ALA A 41 -5.10 -38.67 14.93
C ALA A 41 -5.24 -38.66 13.40
N ASP A 42 -6.39 -38.23 12.87
CA ASP A 42 -6.62 -38.16 11.43
C ASP A 42 -5.85 -36.99 10.79
N LEU A 43 -5.81 -35.84 11.46
CA LEU A 43 -5.00 -34.70 11.06
C LEU A 43 -3.51 -35.06 11.03
N ALA A 44 -3.01 -35.79 12.04
CA ALA A 44 -1.61 -36.25 12.06
C ALA A 44 -1.29 -37.25 10.93
N LYS A 45 -2.24 -38.09 10.51
CA LYS A 45 -2.08 -38.96 9.33
C LYS A 45 -2.04 -38.16 8.03
N GLU A 46 -2.89 -37.14 7.90
CA GLU A 46 -2.92 -36.26 6.74
C GLU A 46 -1.61 -35.45 6.61
N PHE A 47 -1.09 -34.90 7.71
CA PHE A 47 0.22 -34.25 7.73
C PHE A 47 1.36 -35.18 7.33
N LYS A 48 1.38 -36.43 7.83
CA LYS A 48 2.41 -37.42 7.43
C LYS A 48 2.30 -37.81 5.95
N LYS A 49 1.08 -37.93 5.43
CA LYS A 49 0.85 -38.22 4.00
C LYS A 49 1.31 -37.07 3.13
N ASN A 50 1.01 -35.84 3.51
CA ASN A 50 1.41 -34.65 2.76
C ASN A 50 2.93 -34.41 2.84
N ASP A 51 3.57 -34.61 4.01
CA ASP A 51 5.04 -34.53 4.15
C ASP A 51 5.77 -35.52 3.23
N ALA A 52 5.26 -36.74 3.07
CA ALA A 52 5.83 -37.73 2.15
C ALA A 52 5.73 -37.29 0.68
N ILE A 53 4.58 -36.69 0.28
CA ILE A 53 4.38 -36.17 -1.08
C ILE A 53 5.35 -35.01 -1.35
N TYR A 54 5.49 -34.06 -0.42
CA TYR A 54 6.42 -32.94 -0.58
C TYR A 54 7.88 -33.40 -0.66
N ARG A 55 8.28 -34.43 0.10
CA ARG A 55 9.63 -35.00 0.01
C ARG A 55 9.90 -35.63 -1.35
N GLU A 56 8.93 -36.35 -1.91
CA GLU A 56 9.05 -36.94 -3.24
C GLU A 56 9.16 -35.86 -4.33
N GLU A 57 8.34 -34.81 -4.25
CA GLU A 57 8.37 -33.68 -5.19
C GLU A 57 9.70 -32.92 -5.12
N VAL A 58 10.23 -32.67 -3.92
CA VAL A 58 11.55 -32.04 -3.72
C VAL A 58 12.68 -32.90 -4.30
N GLU A 59 12.63 -34.22 -4.15
CA GLU A 59 13.64 -35.12 -4.72
C GLU A 59 13.55 -35.20 -6.25
N ASN A 60 12.35 -35.17 -6.82
CA ASN A 60 12.18 -35.08 -8.28
C ASN A 60 12.68 -33.74 -8.82
N LEU A 61 12.38 -32.63 -8.14
CA LEU A 61 12.86 -31.30 -8.51
C LEU A 61 14.39 -31.19 -8.43
N LYS A 62 15.00 -31.78 -7.39
CA LYS A 62 16.47 -31.88 -7.30
C LYS A 62 17.07 -32.66 -8.47
N LYS A 63 16.48 -33.79 -8.86
CA LYS A 63 16.94 -34.58 -10.01
C LYS A 63 16.82 -33.79 -11.32
N GLU A 64 15.74 -33.04 -11.49
CA GLU A 64 15.53 -32.19 -12.67
C GLU A 64 16.55 -31.05 -12.71
N ILE A 65 16.80 -30.36 -11.59
CA ILE A 65 17.84 -29.34 -11.48
C ILE A 65 19.23 -29.92 -11.78
N GLN A 66 19.54 -31.11 -11.26
CA GLN A 66 20.82 -31.80 -11.52
C GLN A 66 20.96 -32.20 -13.01
N LEU A 67 19.87 -32.61 -13.64
CA LEU A 67 19.82 -32.92 -15.07
C LEU A 67 20.00 -31.67 -15.93
N LEU A 68 19.36 -30.56 -15.56
CA LEU A 68 19.52 -29.27 -16.23
C LEU A 68 20.94 -28.74 -16.07
N ALA A 69 21.52 -28.85 -14.87
CA ALA A 69 22.91 -28.47 -14.61
C ALA A 69 23.89 -29.32 -15.44
N SER A 70 23.69 -30.65 -15.52
CA SER A 70 24.55 -31.50 -16.33
C SER A 70 24.40 -31.24 -17.84
N ARG A 71 23.19 -30.92 -18.31
CA ARG A 71 22.96 -30.46 -19.70
C ARG A 71 23.67 -29.14 -19.98
N GLN A 72 23.60 -28.16 -19.08
CA GLN A 72 24.33 -26.89 -19.22
C GLN A 72 25.84 -27.11 -19.28
N MET A 73 26.38 -28.00 -18.43
CA MET A 73 27.80 -28.36 -18.43
C MET A 73 28.21 -29.10 -19.72
N ALA A 74 27.36 -29.98 -20.26
CA ALA A 74 27.61 -30.66 -21.53
C ALA A 74 27.58 -29.68 -22.73
N VAL A 75 26.66 -28.72 -22.72
CA VAL A 75 26.61 -27.64 -23.71
C VAL A 75 27.83 -26.73 -23.59
N ALA A 76 28.27 -26.41 -22.37
CA ALA A 76 29.49 -25.64 -22.13
C ALA A 76 30.77 -26.37 -22.61
N GLN A 77 30.83 -27.69 -22.46
CA GLN A 77 31.94 -28.51 -22.98
C GLN A 77 31.91 -28.64 -24.51
N GLN A 78 30.73 -28.71 -25.14
CA GLN A 78 30.59 -28.67 -26.60
C GLN A 78 30.96 -27.31 -27.19
N GLN A 79 30.79 -26.23 -26.43
CA GLN A 79 31.25 -24.88 -26.82
C GLN A 79 32.76 -24.68 -26.61
N ALA A 80 33.46 -25.58 -25.91
CA ALA A 80 34.91 -25.49 -25.67
C ALA A 80 35.78 -26.13 -26.77
N THR A 81 35.21 -26.82 -27.76
CA THR A 81 35.96 -27.46 -28.87
C THR A 81 35.70 -26.83 -30.25
N GLY A 82 34.98 -25.72 -30.31
CA GLY A 82 34.84 -24.89 -31.53
C GLY A 82 35.96 -23.84 -31.63
N PRO A 83 36.34 -23.41 -32.85
CA PRO A 83 37.38 -22.40 -33.02
C PRO A 83 37.00 -21.11 -32.28
N ALA A 84 37.96 -20.59 -31.51
CA ALA A 84 37.85 -19.35 -30.75
C ALA A 84 37.38 -18.19 -31.65
N GLY A 85 36.13 -17.76 -31.46
CA GLY A 85 35.56 -16.69 -32.28
C GLY A 85 34.06 -16.42 -32.15
N ALA A 86 33.38 -16.97 -31.15
CA ALA A 86 32.02 -16.52 -30.81
C ALA A 86 32.10 -15.75 -29.49
N PRO A 87 31.61 -14.49 -29.42
CA PRO A 87 31.58 -13.76 -28.16
C PRO A 87 30.70 -14.55 -27.19
N SER A 88 31.33 -15.12 -26.16
CA SER A 88 30.64 -15.57 -24.97
C SER A 88 29.76 -14.40 -24.53
N ALA A 89 28.45 -14.62 -24.46
CA ALA A 89 27.54 -13.66 -23.89
C ALA A 89 27.93 -13.47 -22.43
N GLU A 90 28.83 -12.52 -22.18
CA GLU A 90 28.93 -11.86 -20.90
C GLU A 90 27.51 -11.40 -20.61
N ILE A 91 26.82 -12.04 -19.66
CA ILE A 91 25.64 -11.41 -19.06
C ILE A 91 26.20 -10.12 -18.49
N PRO A 92 25.91 -8.95 -19.09
CA PRO A 92 26.57 -7.75 -18.66
C PRO A 92 26.19 -7.56 -17.19
N LYS A 93 27.19 -7.28 -16.34
CA LYS A 93 27.01 -6.91 -14.92
C LYS A 93 26.16 -5.61 -14.74
N SER A 94 25.47 -5.17 -15.80
CA SER A 94 24.58 -4.02 -15.88
C SER A 94 23.10 -4.37 -16.01
N SER A 95 22.71 -5.65 -15.97
CA SER A 95 21.29 -6.01 -16.04
C SER A 95 20.50 -5.37 -14.88
N LEU A 96 19.42 -4.65 -15.19
CA LEU A 96 18.50 -4.06 -14.20
C LEU A 96 17.95 -5.10 -13.22
N ALA A 97 17.81 -6.35 -13.66
CA ALA A 97 17.40 -7.46 -12.81
C ALA A 97 18.40 -7.71 -11.67
N LEU A 98 19.70 -7.53 -11.90
CA LEU A 98 20.74 -7.67 -10.87
C LEU A 98 20.81 -6.46 -9.92
N ARG A 99 20.37 -5.28 -10.37
CA ARG A 99 20.33 -4.06 -9.56
C ARG A 99 19.07 -3.96 -8.70
N THR A 100 18.02 -4.71 -9.06
CA THR A 100 16.76 -4.70 -8.33
C THR A 100 16.96 -5.43 -6.99
N PRO A 101 16.70 -4.77 -5.84
CA PRO A 101 16.82 -5.41 -4.53
C PRO A 101 15.92 -6.64 -4.39
N PRO A 102 16.32 -7.67 -3.63
CA PRO A 102 15.47 -8.83 -3.35
C PRO A 102 14.10 -8.42 -2.79
N GLY A 103 13.03 -9.03 -3.30
CA GLY A 103 11.65 -8.73 -2.90
C GLY A 103 11.04 -7.49 -3.57
N LYS A 104 11.84 -6.63 -4.21
CA LYS A 104 11.37 -5.48 -4.98
C LYS A 104 11.23 -5.83 -6.48
N ARG A 105 10.57 -4.96 -7.24
CA ARG A 105 10.39 -4.99 -8.70
C ARG A 105 10.86 -3.66 -9.28
N ALA A 106 11.51 -3.71 -10.43
CA ALA A 106 11.83 -2.53 -11.21
C ALA A 106 10.58 -2.07 -11.98
N LEU A 107 10.02 -0.91 -11.63
CA LEU A 107 8.90 -0.28 -12.32
C LEU A 107 9.35 1.05 -12.91
N THR A 108 9.14 1.24 -14.21
CA THR A 108 9.42 2.52 -14.87
C THR A 108 8.16 3.37 -14.93
N VAL A 109 8.26 4.61 -14.46
CA VAL A 109 7.23 5.64 -14.56
C VAL A 109 7.73 6.81 -15.39
N LEU A 110 6.81 7.49 -16.08
CA LEU A 110 7.11 8.69 -16.85
C LEU A 110 6.70 9.91 -16.02
N ILE A 111 7.66 10.79 -15.73
CA ILE A 111 7.46 11.97 -14.89
C ILE A 111 8.04 13.19 -15.61
N ASP A 112 7.39 14.35 -15.52
CA ASP A 112 7.95 15.59 -16.06
C ASP A 112 9.28 15.93 -15.37
N ALA A 113 10.27 16.42 -16.13
CA ALA A 113 11.62 16.63 -15.60
C ALA A 113 11.64 17.61 -14.41
N LEU A 114 10.79 18.65 -14.44
CA LEU A 114 10.63 19.58 -13.33
C LEU A 114 10.11 18.88 -12.06
N SER A 115 9.10 18.03 -12.22
CA SER A 115 8.52 17.22 -11.13
C SER A 115 9.46 16.11 -10.64
N ALA A 116 10.50 15.79 -11.43
CA ALA A 116 11.59 14.90 -11.06
C ALA A 116 12.82 15.68 -10.56
N VAL A 117 12.60 16.63 -9.65
CA VAL A 117 13.67 17.43 -9.00
C VAL A 117 14.50 18.19 -10.04
N GLY A 118 13.85 18.69 -11.09
CA GLY A 118 14.51 19.40 -12.18
C GLY A 118 15.52 18.54 -12.97
N GLY A 119 15.36 17.21 -12.99
CA GLY A 119 16.30 16.30 -13.63
C GLY A 119 17.64 16.14 -12.90
N LEU A 120 17.70 16.49 -11.62
CA LEU A 120 18.87 16.30 -10.76
C LEU A 120 18.74 15.03 -9.90
N ILE A 121 18.40 13.91 -10.53
CA ILE A 121 18.23 12.60 -9.86
C ILE A 121 19.12 11.57 -10.56
N ASN A 122 19.79 10.74 -9.77
CA ASN A 122 20.61 9.64 -10.26
C ASN A 122 20.11 8.26 -9.81
N PRO A 123 20.49 7.21 -10.55
CA PRO A 123 20.48 5.84 -10.04
C PRO A 123 21.20 5.73 -8.69
N GLY A 124 20.54 5.15 -7.69
CA GLY A 124 21.01 4.99 -6.32
C GLY A 124 20.39 5.97 -5.33
N ASP A 125 19.79 7.08 -5.81
CA ASP A 125 19.10 8.03 -4.95
C ASP A 125 17.81 7.43 -4.35
N TYR A 126 17.39 7.97 -3.22
CA TYR A 126 16.13 7.63 -2.58
C TYR A 126 15.17 8.81 -2.70
N VAL A 127 13.92 8.53 -3.04
CA VAL A 127 12.87 9.53 -3.25
C VAL A 127 11.60 9.14 -2.51
N ASP A 128 10.84 10.14 -2.12
CA ASP A 128 9.43 9.99 -1.82
C ASP A 128 8.62 10.35 -3.07
N ILE A 129 7.49 9.67 -3.26
CA ILE A 129 6.60 9.83 -4.41
C ILE A 129 5.34 10.51 -3.92
N MET A 130 5.15 11.74 -4.37
CA MET A 130 3.93 12.51 -4.16
C MET A 130 3.04 12.40 -5.40
N ALA A 131 1.73 12.34 -5.19
CA ALA A 131 0.76 12.33 -6.27
C ALA A 131 -0.30 13.41 -6.07
N HIS A 132 -0.66 14.06 -7.17
CA HIS A 132 -1.82 14.93 -7.25
C HIS A 132 -2.93 14.14 -7.94
N LEU A 133 -3.94 13.75 -7.17
CA LEU A 133 -5.01 12.87 -7.62
C LEU A 133 -6.33 13.64 -7.66
N LYS A 134 -7.16 13.30 -8.65
CA LYS A 134 -8.56 13.72 -8.67
C LYS A 134 -9.40 12.61 -8.09
N ILE A 135 -10.03 12.85 -6.94
CA ILE A 135 -10.94 11.89 -6.34
C ILE A 135 -12.32 12.08 -6.99
N PRO A 136 -12.88 11.04 -7.61
CA PRO A 136 -14.23 11.13 -8.15
C PRO A 136 -15.23 11.33 -7.00
N SER A 137 -16.13 12.31 -7.16
CA SER A 137 -17.25 12.48 -6.23
C SER A 137 -18.20 11.27 -6.32
N PRO A 138 -18.76 10.79 -5.19
CA PRO A 138 -19.81 9.77 -5.22
C PRO A 138 -20.95 10.21 -6.15
N ALA A 139 -21.35 9.34 -7.07
CA ALA A 139 -22.27 9.64 -8.18
C ALA A 139 -23.64 10.23 -7.75
N ASN A 140 -24.01 10.04 -6.49
CA ASN A 140 -25.28 10.50 -5.92
C ASN A 140 -25.23 11.95 -5.40
N LEU A 141 -24.05 12.57 -5.34
CA LEU A 141 -23.87 13.97 -4.98
C LEU A 141 -23.16 14.69 -6.13
N LYS A 142 -23.79 15.75 -6.66
CA LYS A 142 -23.16 16.72 -7.58
C LYS A 142 -22.13 17.58 -6.85
N LEU A 143 -21.19 16.96 -6.13
CA LEU A 143 -20.05 17.66 -5.56
C LEU A 143 -19.00 17.84 -6.67
N PRO A 144 -18.27 18.96 -6.67
CA PRO A 144 -17.12 19.14 -7.54
C PRO A 144 -16.07 18.07 -7.25
N GLU A 145 -15.30 17.68 -8.28
CA GLU A 145 -14.14 16.79 -8.12
C GLU A 145 -13.18 17.36 -7.08
N GLU A 146 -12.82 16.55 -6.09
CA GLU A 146 -11.85 16.94 -5.07
C GLU A 146 -10.44 16.64 -5.58
N LYS A 147 -9.55 17.62 -5.51
CA LYS A 147 -8.13 17.42 -5.81
C LYS A 147 -7.38 17.26 -4.50
N VAL A 148 -6.70 16.15 -4.34
CA VAL A 148 -5.86 15.88 -3.17
C VAL A 148 -4.41 15.75 -3.59
N THR A 149 -3.50 16.16 -2.70
CA THR A 149 -2.08 15.90 -2.85
C THR A 149 -1.61 15.09 -1.66
N ALA A 150 -0.99 13.95 -1.90
CA ALA A 150 -0.50 13.08 -0.84
C ALA A 150 0.84 12.43 -1.23
N VAL A 151 1.68 12.20 -0.23
CA VAL A 151 2.83 11.30 -0.37
C VAL A 151 2.29 9.87 -0.34
N LEU A 152 2.45 9.16 -1.46
CA LEU A 152 1.94 7.79 -1.61
C LEU A 152 2.96 6.75 -1.14
N PHE A 153 4.23 6.97 -1.49
CA PHE A 153 5.32 6.03 -1.19
C PHE A 153 6.51 6.83 -0.68
N GLN A 154 7.17 6.29 0.35
CA GLN A 154 8.37 6.89 0.93
C GLN A 154 9.56 5.95 0.78
N ASN A 155 10.76 6.49 0.76
CA ASN A 155 12.01 5.71 0.73
C ASN A 155 12.15 4.78 -0.49
N ILE A 156 11.73 5.23 -1.67
CA ILE A 156 11.83 4.44 -2.90
C ILE A 156 13.18 4.68 -3.56
N GLN A 157 13.91 3.60 -3.84
CA GLN A 157 15.20 3.67 -4.52
C GLN A 157 15.02 3.86 -6.03
N VAL A 158 15.77 4.79 -6.62
CA VAL A 158 15.89 4.97 -8.06
C VAL A 158 16.92 3.99 -8.62
N LEU A 159 16.51 3.15 -9.57
CA LEU A 159 17.37 2.17 -10.23
C LEU A 159 17.96 2.68 -11.55
N ALA A 160 17.21 3.53 -12.27
CA ALA A 160 17.61 4.10 -13.55
C ALA A 160 16.92 5.43 -13.82
N VAL A 161 17.56 6.28 -14.63
CA VAL A 161 16.93 7.46 -15.22
C VAL A 161 17.18 7.47 -16.72
N GLY A 162 16.13 7.22 -17.50
CA GLY A 162 16.21 6.94 -18.93
C GLY A 162 17.04 5.68 -19.17
N THR A 163 18.12 5.82 -19.93
CA THR A 163 19.11 4.77 -20.16
C THR A 163 20.31 4.86 -19.21
N ASN A 164 20.34 5.85 -18.32
CA ASN A 164 21.41 6.00 -17.34
C ASN A 164 21.25 5.03 -16.17
N LEU A 165 22.29 4.20 -15.96
CA LEU A 165 22.41 3.23 -14.87
C LEU A 165 23.60 3.55 -13.93
N GLN A 166 24.31 4.64 -14.18
CA GLN A 166 25.49 5.07 -13.43
C GLN A 166 25.07 5.99 -12.29
N ALA A 167 25.82 5.94 -11.18
CA ALA A 167 25.51 6.73 -9.99
C ALA A 167 25.67 8.25 -10.17
N THR A 168 26.32 8.69 -11.26
CA THR A 168 26.56 10.10 -11.56
C THR A 168 26.51 10.35 -13.06
N GLY A 169 25.97 11.50 -13.47
CA GLY A 169 25.97 11.98 -14.84
C GLY A 169 24.59 11.99 -15.48
N GLY A 170 24.49 12.49 -16.71
CA GLY A 170 23.22 12.58 -17.43
C GLY A 170 22.38 13.84 -17.13
N TYR A 171 22.80 14.67 -16.17
CA TYR A 171 22.05 15.86 -15.75
C TYR A 171 21.76 16.83 -16.89
N GLU A 172 22.74 17.11 -17.77
CA GLU A 172 22.52 18.03 -18.89
C GLU A 172 21.41 17.54 -19.82
N GLN A 173 21.43 16.25 -20.16
CA GLN A 173 20.40 15.63 -21.00
C GLN A 173 19.06 15.56 -20.26
N GLN A 174 19.08 15.24 -18.98
CA GLN A 174 17.88 15.13 -18.13
C GLN A 174 17.18 16.50 -17.96
N GLN A 175 17.94 17.57 -17.76
CA GLN A 175 17.43 18.93 -17.60
C GLN A 175 16.86 19.52 -18.90
N GLN A 176 17.38 19.11 -20.05
CA GLN A 176 16.87 19.51 -21.35
C GLN A 176 15.62 18.71 -21.76
N ALA A 177 15.42 17.53 -21.16
CA ALA A 177 14.25 16.71 -21.43
C ALA A 177 12.98 17.32 -20.83
N ARG A 178 11.85 17.17 -21.53
CA ARG A 178 10.54 17.56 -20.98
C ARG A 178 10.08 16.59 -19.89
N SER A 179 10.35 15.30 -20.11
CA SER A 179 9.97 14.22 -19.21
C SER A 179 11.07 13.17 -19.14
N LEU A 180 11.11 12.45 -18.02
CA LEU A 180 12.09 11.45 -17.67
C LEU A 180 11.39 10.12 -17.42
N ASN A 181 11.97 9.05 -17.97
CA ASN A 181 11.64 7.69 -17.58
C ASN A 181 12.43 7.35 -16.34
N ILE A 182 11.78 7.09 -15.22
CA ILE A 182 12.46 6.81 -13.95
C ILE A 182 12.09 5.39 -13.54
N THR A 183 13.10 4.53 -13.44
CA THR A 183 12.93 3.16 -12.97
C THR A 183 13.14 3.13 -11.47
N LEU A 184 12.14 2.62 -10.73
CA LEU A 184 12.05 2.62 -9.28
C LEU A 184 12.06 1.18 -8.76
N ALA A 185 12.66 0.95 -7.59
CA ALA A 185 12.57 -0.31 -6.86
C ALA A 185 11.38 -0.29 -5.91
N VAL A 186 10.29 -0.96 -6.28
CA VAL A 186 9.02 -0.94 -5.55
C VAL A 186 8.60 -2.34 -5.11
N GLU A 187 7.78 -2.46 -4.07
CA GLU A 187 7.14 -3.71 -3.67
C GLU A 187 6.13 -4.19 -4.72
N PRO A 188 5.81 -5.50 -4.76
CA PRO A 188 4.74 -6.04 -5.60
C PRO A 188 3.46 -5.20 -5.59
N GLU A 189 3.02 -4.84 -4.39
CA GLU A 189 1.77 -4.15 -4.12
C GLU A 189 1.87 -2.68 -4.53
N GLU A 190 3.00 -2.04 -4.22
CA GLU A 190 3.30 -0.65 -4.61
C GLU A 190 3.31 -0.48 -6.13
N ALA A 191 3.79 -1.48 -6.90
CA ALA A 191 3.85 -1.40 -8.36
C ALA A 191 2.47 -1.17 -9.01
N GLY A 192 1.47 -1.91 -8.54
CA GLY A 192 0.09 -1.77 -9.04
C GLY A 192 -0.52 -0.41 -8.67
N LEU A 193 -0.33 0.02 -7.43
CA LEU A 193 -0.85 1.29 -6.92
C LEU A 193 -0.17 2.50 -7.57
N LEU A 194 1.15 2.44 -7.79
CA LEU A 194 1.89 3.52 -8.45
C LEU A 194 1.46 3.66 -9.93
N THR A 195 1.27 2.53 -10.62
CA THR A 195 0.73 2.53 -11.99
C THR A 195 -0.68 3.14 -12.04
N PHE A 196 -1.53 2.78 -11.07
CA PHE A 196 -2.87 3.37 -10.95
C PHE A 196 -2.80 4.88 -10.70
N ALA A 197 -1.93 5.34 -9.79
CA ALA A 197 -1.74 6.75 -9.48
C ALA A 197 -1.24 7.54 -10.69
N GLN A 198 -0.27 7.00 -11.45
CA GLN A 198 0.24 7.62 -12.68
C GLN A 198 -0.87 7.82 -13.72
N ASN A 199 -1.81 6.87 -13.83
CA ASN A 199 -2.91 6.95 -14.79
C ASN A 199 -4.04 7.89 -14.37
N ASN A 200 -4.18 8.19 -13.07
CA ASN A 200 -5.28 8.97 -12.51
C ASN A 200 -4.85 10.34 -11.95
N GLY A 201 -3.60 10.74 -12.18
CA GLY A 201 -3.06 11.99 -11.65
C GLY A 201 -1.69 12.33 -12.20
N THR A 202 -1.00 13.21 -11.49
CA THR A 202 0.39 13.57 -11.79
C THR A 202 1.29 13.21 -10.62
N LEU A 203 2.45 12.63 -10.95
CA LEU A 203 3.45 12.24 -9.95
C LEU A 203 4.52 13.33 -9.83
N GLN A 204 5.05 13.49 -8.62
CA GLN A 204 6.17 14.34 -8.29
C GLN A 204 7.12 13.58 -7.37
N LEU A 205 8.42 13.68 -7.64
CA LEU A 205 9.46 13.10 -6.81
C LEU A 205 10.00 14.13 -5.83
N VAL A 206 10.25 13.68 -4.62
CA VAL A 206 10.89 14.45 -3.55
C VAL A 206 12.17 13.72 -3.17
N LEU A 207 13.32 14.34 -3.44
CA LEU A 207 14.62 13.73 -3.16
C LEU A 207 14.89 13.68 -1.65
N ARG A 208 15.27 12.51 -1.14
CA ARG A 208 15.62 12.31 0.27
C ARG A 208 17.08 12.65 0.53
N ALA A 209 17.38 13.03 1.77
CA ALA A 209 18.77 13.10 2.20
C ALA A 209 19.39 11.68 2.25
N PRO A 210 20.67 11.49 1.88
CA PRO A 210 21.28 10.15 1.74
C PRO A 210 21.27 9.26 2.99
N GLN A 211 21.06 9.83 4.17
CA GLN A 211 21.09 9.14 5.46
C GLN A 211 19.69 9.01 6.08
N GLU A 212 18.67 9.51 5.39
CA GLU A 212 17.31 9.55 5.90
C GLU A 212 16.55 8.29 5.50
N THR A 213 16.30 7.42 6.47
CA THR A 213 15.58 6.15 6.27
C THR A 213 14.25 6.10 7.02
N GLU A 214 13.92 7.15 7.78
CA GLU A 214 12.70 7.21 8.60
C GLU A 214 11.47 7.27 7.69
N ILE A 215 10.43 6.48 7.98
CA ILE A 215 9.13 6.61 7.31
C ILE A 215 8.20 7.31 8.28
N ARG A 216 7.55 8.39 7.83
CA ARG A 216 6.64 9.19 8.66
C ARG A 216 5.20 9.00 8.26
N MET A 217 4.30 9.07 9.23
CA MET A 217 2.87 9.20 8.96
C MET A 217 2.59 10.64 8.55
N LEU A 218 2.32 10.85 7.26
CA LEU A 218 2.04 12.16 6.69
C LEU A 218 0.53 12.32 6.49
N GLN A 219 0.03 13.52 6.76
CA GLN A 219 -1.36 13.87 6.43
C GLN A 219 -1.46 14.24 4.96
N THR A 220 -2.62 13.98 4.35
CA THR A 220 -2.96 14.47 3.02
C THR A 220 -2.93 16.00 3.03
N ALA A 221 -2.29 16.61 2.04
CA ALA A 221 -2.32 18.05 1.88
C ALA A 221 -3.69 18.48 1.32
N SER A 222 -4.41 19.26 2.12
CA SER A 222 -5.67 19.91 1.76
C SER A 222 -5.58 21.41 2.03
N TRP A 223 -6.62 22.15 1.63
CA TRP A 223 -6.63 23.59 1.88
C TRP A 223 -6.72 23.89 3.38
N GLU A 224 -7.48 23.08 4.11
CA GLU A 224 -7.60 23.11 5.56
C GLU A 224 -6.25 22.82 6.21
N ALA A 225 -5.57 21.74 5.81
CA ALA A 225 -4.26 21.39 6.36
C ALA A 225 -3.21 22.49 6.13
N LEU A 226 -3.23 23.13 4.95
CA LEU A 226 -2.33 24.24 4.65
C LEU A 226 -2.69 25.51 5.44
N SER A 227 -3.98 25.81 5.62
CA SER A 227 -4.43 26.92 6.47
C SER A 227 -4.01 26.72 7.92
N ASP A 228 -4.25 25.53 8.48
CA ASP A 228 -3.86 25.18 9.84
C ASP A 228 -2.34 25.27 10.03
N TYR A 229 -1.57 24.76 9.06
CA TYR A 229 -0.11 24.85 9.08
C TYR A 229 0.38 26.31 9.05
N VAL A 230 -0.16 27.14 8.16
CA VAL A 230 0.24 28.54 8.02
C VAL A 230 -0.17 29.36 9.25
N LEU A 231 -1.33 29.06 9.84
CA LEU A 231 -1.78 29.67 11.08
C LEU A 231 -0.86 29.30 12.25
N ASP A 232 -0.55 28.02 12.43
CA ASP A 232 0.32 27.52 13.51
C ASP A 232 1.77 28.04 13.38
N LYS A 233 2.33 28.00 12.17
CA LYS A 233 3.75 28.34 11.95
C LYS A 233 4.01 29.81 11.71
N HIS A 234 3.06 30.53 11.14
CA HIS A 234 3.26 31.91 10.69
C HIS A 234 2.23 32.89 11.24
N GLY A 235 1.21 32.43 11.97
CA GLY A 235 0.18 33.30 12.53
C GLY A 235 -0.71 33.97 11.47
N MET A 236 -0.70 33.48 10.23
CA MET A 236 -1.51 34.03 9.14
C MET A 236 -2.74 33.14 8.93
N GLU A 237 -3.93 33.74 8.95
CA GLU A 237 -5.18 33.04 8.66
C GLU A 237 -5.47 33.08 7.16
N LEU A 238 -5.64 31.91 6.54
CA LEU A 238 -6.05 31.80 5.14
C LEU A 238 -7.58 31.69 5.07
N THR A 239 -8.23 32.64 4.39
CA THR A 239 -9.68 32.53 4.16
C THR A 239 -9.96 31.56 3.03
N ILE A 240 -10.37 30.33 3.38
CA ILE A 240 -10.81 29.33 2.41
C ILE A 240 -12.29 29.58 2.09
N PRO A 241 -12.68 29.93 0.85
CA PRO A 241 -14.09 30.02 0.49
C PRO A 241 -14.69 28.61 0.57
N ARG A 242 -15.50 28.34 1.60
CA ARG A 242 -16.23 27.08 1.68
C ARG A 242 -17.11 26.96 0.45
N SER A 243 -16.83 25.96 -0.39
CA SER A 243 -17.72 25.60 -1.50
C SER A 243 -19.10 25.36 -0.90
N ARG A 244 -20.11 26.12 -1.34
CA ARG A 244 -21.47 26.08 -0.79
C ARG A 244 -21.94 24.62 -0.75
N THR A 245 -21.99 24.02 0.43
CA THR A 245 -22.89 22.90 0.64
C THR A 245 -24.29 23.50 0.43
N MET A 246 -24.95 23.17 -0.68
CA MET A 246 -26.36 23.49 -0.83
C MET A 246 -27.10 22.77 0.29
N ILE A 247 -27.36 23.46 1.39
CA ILE A 247 -28.33 23.02 2.38
C ILE A 247 -29.66 23.08 1.63
N GLN A 248 -30.13 21.93 1.15
CA GLN A 248 -31.50 21.85 0.65
C GLN A 248 -32.37 22.15 1.87
N PRO A 249 -33.17 23.23 1.86
CA PRO A 249 -34.02 23.52 2.99
C PRO A 249 -34.94 22.31 3.16
N VAL A 250 -34.89 21.68 4.34
CA VAL A 250 -35.91 20.72 4.76
C VAL A 250 -37.24 21.44 4.59
N GLY A 251 -38.10 20.89 3.74
CA GLY A 251 -39.25 21.59 3.17
C GLY A 251 -40.17 22.21 4.22
N THR A 252 -39.93 23.48 4.54
CA THR A 252 -40.99 24.40 4.95
C THR A 252 -41.49 25.03 3.64
N GLY A 253 -42.69 24.65 3.22
CA GLY A 253 -43.30 25.00 1.93
C GLY A 253 -43.56 26.49 1.70
N ILE A 254 -42.50 27.29 1.62
CA ILE A 254 -42.53 28.68 1.21
C ILE A 254 -41.84 28.74 -0.15
N ALA A 255 -42.60 29.08 -1.18
CA ALA A 255 -42.09 29.23 -2.55
C ALA A 255 -40.96 30.29 -2.59
N PRO A 256 -39.91 30.09 -3.42
CA PRO A 256 -38.84 31.08 -3.52
C PRO A 256 -39.40 32.37 -4.13
N ALA A 257 -39.23 33.47 -3.40
CA ALA A 257 -39.52 34.79 -3.90
C ALA A 257 -38.59 35.11 -5.08
N LYS A 258 -39.22 35.55 -6.18
CA LYS A 258 -38.58 36.03 -7.41
C LYS A 258 -37.75 37.28 -7.06
N GLY A 259 -36.43 37.21 -7.21
CA GLY A 259 -35.55 38.33 -6.93
C GLY A 259 -34.09 37.87 -6.91
N ASP A 260 -33.46 37.94 -8.07
CA ASP A 260 -32.03 37.75 -8.23
C ASP A 260 -31.29 38.91 -7.53
N GLU A 261 -31.01 38.78 -6.23
CA GLU A 261 -30.02 39.63 -5.58
C GLU A 261 -28.64 39.00 -5.75
N GLU A 262 -27.99 39.40 -6.84
CA GLU A 262 -26.56 39.21 -7.06
C GLU A 262 -25.78 40.00 -6.00
N VAL A 263 -25.51 39.36 -4.85
CA VAL A 263 -24.67 39.94 -3.80
C VAL A 263 -23.22 39.97 -4.29
N LYS A 264 -22.76 41.14 -4.73
CA LYS A 264 -21.37 41.37 -5.09
C LYS A 264 -20.50 41.30 -3.81
N PRO A 265 -19.38 40.56 -3.81
CA PRO A 265 -18.47 40.56 -2.67
C PRO A 265 -17.86 41.96 -2.55
N TYR A 266 -17.96 42.59 -1.37
CA TYR A 266 -17.22 43.82 -1.10
C TYR A 266 -15.92 43.53 -0.34
N ILE A 267 -14.90 44.21 -0.85
CA ILE A 267 -13.57 44.47 -0.31
C ILE A 267 -13.53 45.00 1.12
N GLN A 268 -13.32 44.21 2.18
CA GLN A 268 -13.01 44.78 3.50
C GLN A 268 -11.60 44.39 3.94
N ILE A 269 -10.67 45.36 3.85
CA ILE A 269 -9.27 45.18 4.20
C ILE A 269 -9.06 45.68 5.62
N PHE A 270 -8.65 44.79 6.52
CA PHE A 270 -8.29 45.15 7.89
C PHE A 270 -6.77 45.14 8.04
N ARG A 271 -6.20 46.26 8.50
CA ARG A 271 -4.80 46.33 8.94
C ARG A 271 -4.79 46.69 10.42
N SER A 272 -4.24 45.80 11.25
CA SER A 272 -3.99 46.07 12.67
C SER A 272 -5.26 46.50 13.46
N GLY A 273 -6.35 45.75 13.30
CA GLY A 273 -7.53 45.87 14.18
C GLY A 273 -8.48 47.05 13.92
N LYS A 274 -8.35 47.78 12.81
CA LYS A 274 -9.39 48.71 12.33
C LYS A 274 -9.59 48.60 10.81
N GLU A 275 -10.85 48.78 10.38
CA GLU A 275 -11.23 48.92 8.96
C GLU A 275 -10.54 50.13 8.33
N LEU A 276 -10.09 49.97 7.09
CA LEU A 276 -9.66 51.04 6.19
C LEU A 276 -10.84 51.58 5.39
#